data_AF-A0A2D5HM77-F1
#
_entry.id   AF-A0A2D5HM77-F1
#
_cell.length_a   1.000
_cell.length_b   1.000
_cell.length_c   1.000
_cell.angle_alpha   90.00
_cell.angle_beta   90.00
_cell.angle_gamma   90.00
#
_symmetry.space_group_name_H-M   'P 1'
#
loop_
_entity.id
_entity.type
_entity.pdbx_description
1 polymer ?
#
loop_
_entity_poly.entity_id
_entity_poly.type
_entity_poly.pdbx_seq_one_letter_code
_entity_poly.pdbx_strand_id
1 'polypeptide(L)' 'MKIIICGAGQVGESIAAHLSEEENDVTIIDQNQDRIRKVL' A
#
# COMPACT_ATOMS: atom_id res chain seq x y z
N MET A 1 -7.46 -11.70 -2.66
CA MET A 1 -6.17 -12.28 -3.15
C MET A 1 -5.00 -11.69 -2.36
N LYS A 2 -3.76 -12.19 -2.51
CA LYS A 2 -2.56 -11.56 -1.93
C LYS A 2 -1.87 -10.66 -2.93
N ILE A 3 -1.67 -9.40 -2.59
CA ILE A 3 -1.13 -8.38 -3.48
C ILE A 3 0.02 -7.65 -2.77
N ILE A 4 1.14 -7.46 -3.47
CA ILE A 4 2.29 -6.70 -2.97
C ILE A 4 2.47 -5.45 -3.82
N ILE A 5 2.55 -4.29 -3.16
CA ILE A 5 2.77 -2.99 -3.80
C ILE A 5 4.16 -2.48 -3.40
N CYS A 6 5.03 -2.29 -4.40
CA CYS A 6 6.38 -1.75 -4.21
C CYS A 6 6.37 -0.23 -4.42
N GLY A 7 6.02 0.51 -3.36
CA GLY A 7 6.02 1.97 -3.31
C GLY A 7 4.81 2.50 -2.54
N ALA A 8 5.06 3.26 -1.47
CA ALA A 8 4.07 3.95 -0.64
C ALA A 8 3.99 5.45 -0.99
N GLY A 9 4.19 5.79 -2.26
CA GLY A 9 3.90 7.13 -2.78
C GLY A 9 2.41 7.31 -3.03
N GLN A 10 2.01 8.49 -3.52
CA GLN A 10 0.61 8.85 -3.77
C GLN A 10 -0.17 7.80 -4.57
N VAL A 11 0.44 7.23 -5.62
CA VAL A 11 -0.23 6.22 -6.46
C VAL A 11 -0.36 4.88 -5.73
N GLY A 12 0.71 4.43 -5.08
CA GLY A 12 0.69 3.14 -4.38
C GLY A 12 -0.26 3.13 -3.19
N GLU A 13 -0.37 4.26 -2.49
CA GLU A 13 -1.34 4.48 -1.42
C GLU A 13 -2.78 4.40 -1.93
N SER A 14 -3.14 5.15 -2.99
CA SER A 14 -4.49 5.11 -3.56
C SER A 14 -4.88 3.72 -4.07
N ILE A 15 -3.94 3.01 -4.70
CA ILE A 15 -4.19 1.64 -5.19
C ILE A 15 -4.37 0.69 -4.00
N ALA A 16 -3.54 0.80 -2.96
CA ALA A 16 -3.66 -0.05 -1.79
C ALA A 16 -4.99 0.15 -1.07
N ALA A 17 -5.44 1.40 -0.91
CA ALA A 17 -6.73 1.71 -0.32
C ALA A 17 -7.87 1.03 -1.09
N HIS A 18 -7.92 1.25 -2.41
CA HIS A 18 -8.95 0.68 -3.26
C HIS A 18 -8.95 -0.86 -3.26
N LEU A 19 -7.77 -1.49 -3.38
CA LEU A 19 -7.68 -2.95 -3.39
C LEU A 19 -8.01 -3.58 -2.04
N SER A 20 -7.74 -2.86 -0.93
CA SER A 20 -8.08 -3.33 0.42
C SER A 20 -9.59 -3.33 0.66
N GLU A 21 -10.34 -2.42 0.03
CA GLU A 21 -11.81 -2.39 0.07
C GLU A 21 -12.44 -3.61 -0.64
N GLU A 22 -11.74 -4.20 -1.61
CA GLU A 22 -12.17 -5.40 -2.34
C GLU A 22 -11.81 -6.72 -1.62
N GLU A 23 -11.61 -6.68 -0.29
CA GLU A 23 -11.23 -7.84 0.54
C GLU A 23 -9.90 -8.52 0.10
N ASN A 24 -8.97 -7.75 -0.48
CA ASN A 24 -7.63 -8.26 -0.76
C ASN A 24 -6.70 -8.10 0.45
N ASP A 25 -5.79 -9.07 0.61
CA ASP A 25 -4.67 -9.01 1.54
C ASP A 25 -3.53 -8.25 0.86
N VAL A 26 -3.42 -6.96 1.16
CA VAL A 26 -2.48 -6.02 0.53
C VAL A 26 -1.31 -5.75 1.46
N THR A 27 -0.10 -5.95 0.96
CA THR A 27 1.15 -5.56 1.65
C THR A 27 1.86 -4.48 0.85
N ILE A 28 2.14 -3.34 1.47
CA ILE A 28 2.92 -2.25 0.84
C ILE A 28 4.34 -2.27 1.39
N ILE A 29 5.32 -2.16 0.49
CA ILE A 29 6.73 -1.97 0.83
C ILE A 29 7.26 -0.68 0.22
N ASP A 30 8.02 0.09 0.98
CA ASP A 30 8.74 1.28 0.51
C ASP A 30 10.05 1.40 1.30
N GLN A 31 11.10 1.92 0.65
CA GLN A 31 12.40 2.14 1.30
C GLN A 31 12.36 3.35 2.24
N ASN A 32 11.46 4.30 1.99
CA ASN A 32 11.28 5.48 2.81
C ASN A 32 10.33 5.17 3.98
N GLN A 33 10.87 5.05 5.18
CA GLN A 33 10.10 4.77 6.39
C GLN A 33 9.02 5.84 6.69
N ASP A 34 9.25 7.10 6.34
CA ASP A 34 8.28 8.16 6.59
C ASP A 34 7.05 8.03 5.70
N ARG A 35 7.18 7.41 4.52
CA ARG A 35 6.04 7.08 3.67
C ARG A 35 5.22 5.94 4.27
N ILE A 36 5.88 4.88 4.74
CA ILE A 36 5.19 3.76 5.40
C ILE A 36 4.42 4.22 6.64
N ARG A 37 5.00 5.11 7.46
CA ARG A 37 4.33 5.67 8.64
C ARG A 37 3.08 6.49 8.34
N LYS A 38 2.93 7.02 7.12
CA LYS A 38 1.73 7.75 6.71
C LYS A 38 0.57 6.84 6.32
N VAL A 39 0.89 5.61 5.90
CA VAL A 39 -0.09 4.62 5.45
C VAL A 39 -0.61 3.75 6.60
N LEU A 40 0.12 3.69 7.73
CA LEU A 40 -0.32 3.10 9.00
C LEU A 40 -1.31 4.00 9.72
#